data_AF-A0A6C0F931-F1
#
_entry.id   AF-A0A6C0F931-F1
#
_cell.length_a   1.000
_cell.length_b   1.000
_cell.length_c   1.000
_cell.angle_alpha   90.00
_cell.angle_beta   90.00
_cell.angle_gamma   90.00
#
_symmetry.space_group_name_H-M   'P 1'
#
loop_
_entity.id
_entity.type
_entity.pdbx_description
1 polymer ?
#
loop_
_entity_poly.entity_id
_entity_poly.type
_entity_poly.pdbx_seq_one_letter_code
_entity_poly.pdbx_strand_id
1 'polypeptide(L)'
;MGSYEIGNYDFYGSGDVNQDGRITISDAAEIAKYVVNLRDYNMYMNVLGNNNVQIRDAAHIAKAVVNLVTLPPPLPFPFFKLDNINTTNNTAILKLNTTSIPDNVTSIGAFEIEFRNADLTNINIPSTLVSNNSYYLKGPQRFVYANTDGIDATTSGIFEFDITFDNNVGIELIENRTKLWDNSSNVNLIMI
;
A
#
# COMPACT_ATOMS: atom_id res chain seq x y z
N MET A 1 4.83 -17.00 -23.72
CA MET A 1 4.07 -15.75 -23.51
C MET A 1 2.80 -16.12 -22.77
N GLY A 2 2.82 -16.06 -21.44
CA GLY A 2 1.61 -16.21 -20.62
C GLY A 2 1.15 -14.82 -20.23
N SER A 3 0.01 -14.39 -20.74
CA SER A 3 -0.67 -13.18 -20.27
C SER A 3 -1.19 -13.45 -18.87
N TYR A 4 -0.61 -12.78 -17.87
CA TYR A 4 -1.18 -12.73 -16.53
C TYR A 4 -2.49 -11.95 -16.64
N GLU A 5 -3.62 -12.64 -16.45
CA GLU A 5 -4.92 -11.98 -16.43
C GLU A 5 -4.95 -11.01 -15.24
N ILE A 6 -5.14 -9.73 -15.55
CA ILE A 6 -5.45 -8.72 -14.55
C ILE A 6 -6.89 -9.00 -14.12
N GLY A 7 -7.07 -9.88 -13.14
CA GLY A 7 -8.34 -10.05 -12.47
C GLY A 7 -8.77 -8.68 -11.92
N ASN A 8 -10.00 -8.28 -12.18
CA ASN A 8 -10.60 -7.16 -11.45
C ASN A 8 -10.75 -7.60 -9.99
N TYR A 9 -9.88 -7.13 -9.11
CA TYR A 9 -9.86 -7.49 -7.69
C TYR A 9 -10.59 -6.39 -6.89
N ASP A 10 -11.84 -6.65 -6.51
CA ASP A 10 -12.65 -5.76 -5.67
C ASP A 10 -12.25 -5.91 -4.19
N PHE A 11 -11.52 -4.93 -3.66
CA PHE A 11 -10.95 -4.96 -2.29
C PHE A 11 -11.91 -4.42 -1.23
N TYR A 12 -12.34 -5.25 -0.27
CA TYR A 12 -13.00 -4.75 0.94
C TYR A 12 -11.97 -4.14 1.91
N GLY A 13 -12.01 -2.82 2.12
CA GLY A 13 -11.12 -2.11 3.05
C GLY A 13 -11.32 -2.48 4.51
N SER A 14 -10.22 -2.48 5.28
CA SER A 14 -10.21 -2.75 6.73
C SER A 14 -11.02 -1.75 7.55
N GLY A 15 -11.25 -0.55 7.00
CA GLY A 15 -11.92 0.54 7.69
C GLY A 15 -11.03 1.36 8.64
N ASP A 16 -9.74 1.05 8.71
CA ASP A 16 -8.72 1.93 9.32
C ASP A 16 -8.19 2.88 8.23
N VAL A 17 -8.91 3.97 8.02
CA VAL A 17 -8.71 4.89 6.90
C VAL A 17 -7.56 5.86 7.20
N ASN A 18 -7.40 6.21 8.47
CA ASN A 18 -6.36 7.13 8.93
C ASN A 18 -5.06 6.40 9.32
N GLN A 19 -5.05 5.07 9.33
CA GLN A 19 -3.92 4.20 9.66
C GLN A 19 -3.39 4.40 11.08
N ASP A 20 -4.27 4.66 12.04
CA ASP A 20 -3.87 4.79 13.45
C ASP A 20 -3.87 3.45 14.19
N GLY A 21 -4.20 2.36 13.50
CA GLY A 21 -4.28 1.00 14.02
C GLY A 21 -5.60 0.70 14.72
N ARG A 22 -6.61 1.59 14.64
CA ARG A 22 -7.91 1.43 15.27
C ARG A 22 -9.02 1.82 14.32
N ILE A 23 -10.04 0.97 14.19
CA ILE A 23 -11.26 1.32 13.46
C ILE A 23 -12.15 2.17 14.39
N THR A 24 -12.29 3.45 14.06
CA THR A 24 -13.05 4.42 14.85
C THR A 24 -13.99 5.26 13.99
N ILE A 25 -14.80 6.13 14.63
CA ILE A 25 -15.62 7.09 13.89
C ILE A 25 -14.77 8.15 13.16
N SER A 26 -13.51 8.33 13.58
CA SER A 26 -12.58 9.22 12.89
C SER A 26 -12.33 8.74 11.45
N ASP A 27 -12.21 7.42 11.25
CA ASP A 27 -12.04 6.82 9.92
C ASP A 27 -13.24 7.06 9.02
N ALA A 28 -14.45 6.88 9.57
CA ALA A 28 -15.68 7.20 8.86
C ALA A 28 -15.75 8.70 8.51
N ALA A 29 -15.31 9.58 9.42
CA ALA A 29 -15.28 11.02 9.19
C ALA A 29 -14.28 11.40 8.09
N GLU A 30 -13.16 10.69 7.94
CA GLU A 30 -12.20 10.94 6.87
C GLU A 30 -12.80 10.68 5.49
N ILE A 31 -13.53 9.57 5.33
CA ILE A 31 -14.28 9.30 4.10
C ILE A 31 -15.34 10.38 3.86
N ALA A 32 -16.09 10.76 4.90
CA ALA A 32 -17.14 11.77 4.77
C ALA A 32 -16.56 13.12 4.30
N LYS A 33 -15.40 13.54 4.81
CA LYS A 33 -14.69 14.77 4.38
C LYS A 33 -14.28 14.69 2.91
N TYR A 34 -13.76 13.55 2.46
CA TYR A 34 -13.43 13.35 1.06
C TYR A 34 -14.65 13.50 0.14
N VAL A 35 -15.76 12.84 0.49
CA VAL A 35 -17.00 12.87 -0.31
C VAL A 35 -17.55 14.29 -0.50
N VAL A 36 -17.28 15.20 0.44
CA VAL A 36 -17.69 16.62 0.35
C VAL A 36 -16.57 17.57 -0.09
N ASN A 37 -15.47 17.05 -0.64
CA ASN A 37 -14.30 17.83 -1.10
C ASN A 37 -13.61 18.66 0.00
N LEU A 38 -13.68 18.23 1.25
CA LEU A 38 -12.92 18.83 2.37
C LEU A 38 -11.60 18.10 2.64
N ARG A 39 -11.33 17.01 1.91
CA ARG A 39 -10.11 16.22 1.99
C ARG A 39 -9.79 15.58 0.64
N ASP A 40 -8.51 15.41 0.36
CA ASP A 40 -8.05 14.69 -0.83
C ASP A 40 -8.31 13.18 -0.74
N TYR A 41 -8.30 12.53 -1.90
CA TYR A 41 -8.49 11.09 -2.02
C TYR A 41 -7.43 10.33 -1.23
N ASN A 42 -7.86 9.27 -0.54
CA ASN A 42 -6.98 8.31 0.10
C ASN A 42 -7.45 6.89 -0.25
N MET A 43 -6.53 6.03 -0.68
CA MET A 43 -6.81 4.68 -1.17
C MET A 43 -7.54 3.77 -0.17
N TYR A 44 -7.37 3.98 1.15
CA TYR A 44 -8.06 3.19 2.18
C TYR A 44 -9.54 3.56 2.35
N MET A 45 -10.02 4.60 1.67
CA MET A 45 -11.40 5.08 1.80
C MET A 45 -12.42 4.23 1.05
N ASN A 46 -11.98 3.35 0.13
CA ASN A 46 -12.87 2.44 -0.60
C ASN A 46 -13.12 1.16 0.21
N VAL A 47 -13.91 1.28 1.26
CA VAL A 47 -14.15 0.20 2.23
C VAL A 47 -14.97 -0.94 1.61
N LEU A 48 -15.86 -0.63 0.66
CA LEU A 48 -16.74 -1.62 0.03
C LEU A 48 -16.17 -2.26 -1.24
N GLY A 49 -14.98 -1.87 -1.69
CA GLY A 49 -14.29 -2.48 -2.83
C GLY A 49 -14.94 -2.31 -4.18
N ASN A 50 -15.87 -1.36 -4.32
CA ASN A 50 -16.64 -1.13 -5.54
C ASN A 50 -16.01 -0.06 -6.46
N ASN A 51 -14.71 0.19 -6.29
CA ASN A 51 -13.92 1.22 -6.96
C ASN A 51 -14.53 2.63 -6.92
N ASN A 52 -15.38 2.93 -5.92
CA ASN A 52 -16.04 4.22 -5.78
C ASN A 52 -16.16 4.61 -4.31
N VAL A 53 -15.37 5.59 -3.87
CA VAL A 53 -15.45 6.11 -2.50
C VAL A 53 -16.70 6.97 -2.33
N GLN A 54 -17.61 6.53 -1.47
CA GLN A 54 -18.92 7.13 -1.26
C GLN A 54 -19.23 7.25 0.24
N ILE A 55 -20.29 8.00 0.58
CA ILE A 55 -20.75 8.11 1.97
C ILE A 55 -21.17 6.76 2.57
N ARG A 56 -21.47 5.77 1.71
CA ARG A 56 -21.83 4.42 2.14
C ARG A 56 -20.62 3.67 2.72
N ASP A 57 -19.40 3.98 2.30
CA ASP A 57 -18.17 3.44 2.89
C ASP A 57 -18.00 3.96 4.33
N ALA A 58 -18.19 5.27 4.54
CA ALA A 58 -18.20 5.88 5.87
C ALA A 58 -19.27 5.24 6.77
N ALA A 59 -20.47 5.02 6.24
CA ALA A 59 -21.56 4.38 6.98
C ALA A 59 -21.24 2.90 7.31
N HIS A 60 -20.45 2.22 6.48
CA HIS A 60 -20.03 0.84 6.73
C HIS A 60 -19.05 0.78 7.92
N ILE A 61 -18.07 1.69 7.97
CA ILE A 61 -17.19 1.86 9.14
C ILE A 61 -18.00 2.21 10.39
N ALA A 62 -18.90 3.18 10.30
CA ALA A 62 -19.72 3.58 11.46
C ALA A 62 -20.53 2.41 12.04
N LYS A 63 -21.05 1.51 11.19
CA LYS A 63 -21.70 0.25 11.63
C LYS A 63 -20.72 -0.70 12.31
N ALA A 64 -19.48 -0.80 11.81
CA ALA A 64 -18.47 -1.67 12.37
C ALA A 64 -18.03 -1.22 13.77
N VAL A 65 -17.86 0.08 13.98
CA VAL A 65 -17.50 0.68 15.29
C VAL A 65 -18.52 0.32 16.39
N VAL A 66 -19.78 0.10 16.03
CA VAL A 66 -20.86 -0.31 16.96
C VAL A 66 -21.18 -1.81 16.88
N ASN A 67 -20.30 -2.62 16.29
CA ASN A 67 -20.43 -4.08 16.15
C ASN A 67 -21.67 -4.56 15.38
N LEU A 68 -22.23 -3.73 14.48
CA LEU A 68 -23.35 -4.14 13.62
C LEU A 68 -22.90 -4.89 12.37
N VAL A 69 -21.65 -4.70 11.96
CA VAL A 69 -20.98 -5.45 10.89
C VAL A 69 -19.55 -5.76 11.33
N THR A 70 -18.95 -6.78 10.74
CA THR A 70 -17.53 -7.09 10.94
C THR A 70 -16.75 -6.59 9.75
N LEU A 71 -15.70 -5.81 10.01
CA LEU A 71 -14.70 -5.44 9.00
C LEU A 71 -13.45 -6.31 9.17
N PRO A 72 -12.63 -6.44 8.11
CA PRO A 72 -11.28 -6.97 8.27
C PRO A 72 -10.55 -6.21 9.39
N PRO A 73 -9.69 -6.87 10.18
CA PRO A 73 -8.90 -6.19 11.20
C PRO A 73 -8.11 -5.03 10.57
N PRO A 74 -7.82 -3.95 11.33
CA PRO A 74 -6.95 -2.89 10.88
C PRO A 74 -5.68 -3.51 10.30
N LEU A 75 -5.44 -3.25 9.01
CA LEU A 75 -4.20 -3.67 8.40
C LEU A 75 -3.11 -2.76 8.98
N PRO A 76 -2.06 -3.33 9.57
CA PRO A 76 -1.09 -2.55 10.32
C PRO A 76 -0.21 -1.77 9.35
N PHE A 77 -0.62 -0.53 9.06
CA PHE A 77 0.04 0.40 8.14
C PHE A 77 0.20 -0.11 6.69
N PRO A 78 0.34 0.76 5.68
CA PRO A 78 0.96 0.32 4.45
C PRO A 78 2.37 -0.12 4.80
N PHE A 79 2.74 -1.32 4.36
CA PHE A 79 4.10 -1.83 4.50
C PHE A 79 5.13 -0.80 4.04
N PHE A 80 4.78 0.00 3.03
CA PHE A 80 5.62 1.03 2.47
C PHE A 80 5.12 2.44 2.82
N LYS A 81 6.02 3.29 3.32
CA LYS A 81 5.76 4.72 3.56
C LYS A 81 6.81 5.56 2.86
N LEU A 82 6.38 6.67 2.27
CA LEU A 82 7.29 7.69 1.77
C LEU A 82 7.84 8.54 2.92
N ASP A 83 9.15 8.72 2.95
CA ASP A 83 9.90 9.46 3.96
C ASP A 83 11.00 10.32 3.29
N ASN A 84 11.53 11.31 4.02
CA ASN A 84 12.62 12.18 3.56
C ASN A 84 12.42 12.78 2.14
N ILE A 85 11.22 13.28 1.85
CA ILE A 85 10.89 13.89 0.55
C ILE A 85 11.64 15.22 0.40
N ASN A 86 12.54 15.29 -0.57
CA ASN A 86 13.29 16.49 -0.92
C ASN A 86 12.93 16.92 -2.35
N THR A 87 12.10 17.95 -2.46
CA THR A 87 11.63 18.51 -3.74
C THR A 87 12.65 19.43 -4.43
N THR A 88 13.75 19.77 -3.77
CA THR A 88 14.85 20.55 -4.37
C THR A 88 15.78 19.66 -5.17
N ASN A 89 16.04 18.46 -4.66
CA ASN A 89 16.93 17.48 -5.28
C ASN A 89 16.18 16.35 -6.00
N ASN A 90 14.85 16.38 -5.96
CA ASN A 90 13.95 15.34 -6.44
C ASN A 90 14.29 13.93 -5.96
N THR A 91 14.51 13.81 -4.65
CA THR A 91 14.82 12.54 -4.00
C THR A 91 13.83 12.24 -2.89
N ALA A 92 13.53 10.97 -2.65
CA ALA A 92 12.79 10.51 -1.48
C ALA A 92 13.29 9.13 -1.02
N ILE A 93 12.93 8.75 0.20
CA ILE A 93 13.13 7.39 0.70
C ILE A 93 11.77 6.71 0.79
N LEU A 94 11.66 5.52 0.22
CA LEU A 94 10.55 4.63 0.51
C LEU A 94 10.97 3.67 1.62
N LYS A 95 10.17 3.53 2.66
CA LYS A 95 10.46 2.69 3.82
C LYS A 95 9.50 1.52 3.87
N LEU A 96 10.02 0.30 3.78
CA LEU A 96 9.31 -0.93 4.14
C LEU A 96 9.48 -1.20 5.63
N ASN A 97 8.39 -1.20 6.40
CA ASN A 97 8.40 -1.63 7.79
C ASN A 97 7.83 -3.04 7.94
N THR A 98 8.70 -4.00 8.28
CA THR A 98 8.33 -5.41 8.45
C THR A 98 7.72 -5.73 9.81
N THR A 99 7.86 -4.87 10.82
CA THR A 99 7.36 -5.14 12.19
C THR A 99 5.85 -5.20 12.30
N SER A 100 5.16 -4.87 11.21
CA SER A 100 3.71 -4.87 11.09
C SER A 100 3.20 -6.10 10.34
N ILE A 101 4.08 -6.95 9.81
CA ILE A 101 3.67 -8.16 9.11
C ILE A 101 3.09 -9.18 10.11
N PRO A 102 1.90 -9.76 9.87
CA PRO A 102 1.32 -10.76 10.76
C PRO A 102 2.24 -11.96 11.02
N ASP A 103 2.24 -12.50 12.25
CA ASP A 103 3.13 -13.60 12.66
C ASP A 103 3.05 -14.86 11.79
N ASN A 104 1.94 -15.06 11.06
CA ASN A 104 1.76 -16.20 10.14
C ASN A 104 2.37 -15.98 8.75
N VAL A 105 2.78 -14.74 8.43
CA VAL A 105 3.45 -14.38 7.18
C VAL A 105 4.94 -14.49 7.42
N THR A 106 5.59 -15.38 6.69
CA THR A 106 7.02 -15.62 6.81
C THR A 106 7.83 -14.93 5.74
N SER A 107 7.19 -14.46 4.66
CA SER A 107 7.89 -13.68 3.65
C SER A 107 7.02 -12.74 2.82
N ILE A 108 7.63 -11.70 2.25
CA ILE A 108 7.03 -10.85 1.21
C ILE A 108 7.46 -11.39 -0.15
N GLY A 109 6.50 -11.76 -0.99
CA GLY A 109 6.73 -12.38 -2.28
C GLY A 109 6.87 -11.40 -3.44
N ALA A 110 6.10 -10.31 -3.40
CA ALA A 110 6.21 -9.21 -4.35
C ALA A 110 5.56 -7.95 -3.78
N PHE A 111 5.84 -6.80 -4.37
CA PHE A 111 5.08 -5.58 -4.14
C PHE A 111 4.96 -4.74 -5.41
N GLU A 112 3.89 -3.98 -5.49
CA GLU A 112 3.60 -3.03 -6.55
C GLU A 112 3.18 -1.68 -5.93
N ILE A 113 3.84 -0.59 -6.29
CA ILE A 113 3.61 0.73 -5.69
C ILE A 113 3.40 1.73 -6.81
N GLU A 114 2.35 2.54 -6.72
CA GLU A 114 2.06 3.63 -7.63
C GLU A 114 2.31 5.00 -6.96
N PHE A 115 2.97 5.87 -7.72
CA PHE A 115 3.31 7.23 -7.36
C PHE A 115 2.57 8.24 -8.22
N ARG A 116 2.30 9.43 -7.68
CA ARG A 116 1.70 10.57 -8.39
C ARG A 116 2.57 11.81 -8.24
N ASN A 117 2.28 12.81 -9.07
CA ASN A 117 2.85 14.16 -9.10
C ASN A 117 4.30 14.24 -9.61
N ALA A 118 4.96 13.11 -9.84
CA ALA A 118 6.22 13.05 -10.56
C ALA A 118 6.40 11.74 -11.33
N ASP A 119 7.24 11.80 -12.36
CA ASP A 119 7.70 10.62 -13.09
C ASP A 119 9.04 10.17 -12.49
N LEU A 120 9.13 8.90 -12.15
CA LEU A 120 10.25 8.20 -11.53
C LEU A 120 11.37 7.96 -12.54
N THR A 121 12.56 8.46 -12.25
CA THR A 121 13.73 8.22 -13.08
C THR A 121 14.60 7.08 -12.60
N ASN A 122 14.68 6.90 -11.27
CA ASN A 122 15.49 5.85 -10.69
C ASN A 122 14.92 5.36 -9.37
N ILE A 123 15.10 4.07 -9.12
CA ILE A 123 14.78 3.43 -7.85
C ILE A 123 15.91 2.48 -7.50
N ASN A 124 16.60 2.76 -6.42
CA ASN A 124 17.68 1.93 -5.92
C ASN A 124 17.13 0.97 -4.87
N ILE A 125 17.17 -0.32 -5.17
CA ILE A 125 16.69 -1.37 -4.29
C ILE A 125 17.91 -2.01 -3.61
N PRO A 126 17.99 -2.03 -2.26
CA PRO A 126 19.12 -2.60 -1.55
C PRO A 126 19.37 -4.05 -1.98
N SER A 127 20.62 -4.40 -2.27
CA SER A 127 21.01 -5.76 -2.69
C SER A 127 20.72 -6.83 -1.63
N THR A 128 20.57 -6.42 -0.36
CA THR A 128 20.15 -7.28 0.75
C THR A 128 18.71 -7.78 0.64
N LEU A 129 17.91 -7.21 -0.27
CA LEU A 129 16.50 -7.57 -0.51
C LEU A 129 16.30 -8.46 -1.74
N VAL A 130 17.38 -8.93 -2.37
CA VAL A 130 17.31 -9.46 -3.73
C VAL A 130 17.76 -10.91 -3.80
N SER A 131 16.83 -11.83 -4.00
CA SER A 131 17.14 -13.22 -4.37
C SER A 131 17.17 -13.42 -5.90
N ASN A 132 16.42 -12.65 -6.71
CA ASN A 132 16.31 -12.89 -8.19
C ASN A 132 16.18 -11.64 -9.13
N ASN A 133 16.61 -10.45 -8.70
CA ASN A 133 17.02 -9.30 -9.55
C ASN A 133 16.09 -8.80 -10.69
N SER A 134 14.80 -9.13 -10.71
CA SER A 134 13.91 -8.74 -11.82
C SER A 134 12.93 -7.64 -11.42
N TYR A 135 13.29 -6.39 -11.71
CA TYR A 135 12.43 -5.22 -11.54
C TYR A 135 11.76 -4.85 -12.87
N TYR A 136 10.46 -4.62 -12.85
CA TYR A 136 9.73 -4.13 -14.01
C TYR A 136 9.13 -2.78 -13.68
N LEU A 137 9.78 -1.71 -14.16
CA LEU A 137 9.13 -0.41 -14.27
C LEU A 137 8.22 -0.46 -15.50
N LYS A 138 6.91 -0.28 -15.33
CA LYS A 138 5.94 -0.27 -16.43
C LYS A 138 5.02 0.95 -16.34
N GLY A 139 4.55 1.42 -17.50
CA GLY A 139 3.70 2.61 -17.61
C GLY A 139 4.50 3.91 -17.54
N PRO A 140 3.85 5.10 -17.56
CA PRO A 140 4.55 6.37 -17.55
C PRO A 140 5.19 6.55 -16.16
N GLN A 141 6.36 5.95 -15.94
CA GLN A 141 7.27 6.09 -14.81
C GLN A 141 6.62 6.39 -13.45
N ARG A 142 5.54 5.71 -13.08
CA ARG A 142 4.82 5.91 -11.81
C ARG A 142 4.66 4.64 -11.00
N PHE A 143 4.95 3.49 -11.61
CA PHE A 143 4.77 2.19 -10.98
C PHE A 143 6.10 1.51 -10.69
N VAL A 144 6.17 0.89 -9.53
CA VAL A 144 7.31 0.13 -9.05
C VAL A 144 6.83 -1.26 -8.76
N TYR A 145 7.27 -2.22 -9.54
CA TYR A 145 7.04 -3.63 -9.25
C TYR A 145 8.38 -4.29 -8.91
N ALA A 146 8.43 -4.93 -7.75
CA ALA A 146 9.54 -5.78 -7.36
C ALA A 146 9.01 -7.18 -7.02
N ASN A 147 9.54 -8.19 -7.70
CA ASN A 147 9.44 -9.56 -7.24
C ASN A 147 10.60 -9.80 -6.27
N THR A 148 10.25 -10.02 -5.01
CA THR A 148 11.20 -10.14 -3.91
C THR A 148 11.56 -11.59 -3.62
N ASP A 149 10.83 -12.53 -4.22
CA ASP A 149 11.04 -13.98 -4.11
C ASP A 149 11.35 -14.42 -2.66
N GLY A 150 10.57 -13.82 -1.74
CA GLY A 150 10.56 -14.12 -0.32
C GLY A 150 11.53 -13.29 0.53
N ILE A 151 11.34 -11.96 0.65
CA ILE A 151 11.99 -11.18 1.72
C ILE A 151 11.53 -11.76 3.05
N ASP A 152 12.47 -12.09 3.92
CA ASP A 152 12.17 -12.56 5.27
C ASP A 152 11.40 -11.47 6.04
N ALA A 153 10.12 -11.74 6.27
CA ALA A 153 9.22 -10.86 7.01
C ALA A 153 9.38 -11.01 8.53
N THR A 154 10.09 -12.05 8.99
CA THR A 154 10.25 -12.38 10.42
C THR A 154 11.35 -11.58 11.09
N THR A 155 12.25 -10.98 10.30
CA THR A 155 13.30 -10.11 10.81
C THR A 155 12.73 -8.70 10.98
N SER A 156 12.50 -8.25 12.22
CA SER A 156 12.10 -6.87 12.52
C SER A 156 13.12 -5.87 11.98
N GLY A 157 12.81 -5.25 10.84
CA GLY A 157 13.68 -4.32 10.14
C GLY A 157 12.94 -3.28 9.30
N ILE A 158 13.60 -2.13 9.11
CA ILE A 158 13.21 -1.12 8.13
C ILE A 158 14.10 -1.30 6.91
N PHE A 159 13.50 -1.43 5.73
CA PHE A 159 14.23 -1.39 4.48
C PHE A 159 13.97 -0.08 3.74
N GLU A 160 15.04 0.54 3.26
CA GLU A 160 15.00 1.85 2.61
C GLU A 160 15.32 1.70 1.11
N PHE A 161 14.47 2.28 0.26
CA PHE A 161 14.68 2.34 -1.18
C PHE A 161 14.88 3.79 -1.57
N ASP A 162 15.97 4.11 -2.28
CA ASP A 162 16.19 5.47 -2.76
C ASP A 162 15.35 5.70 -4.02
N ILE A 163 14.61 6.80 -4.05
CA ILE A 163 13.78 7.20 -5.18
C ILE A 163 14.29 8.51 -5.74
N THR A 164 14.38 8.62 -7.06
CA THR A 164 14.60 9.87 -7.80
C THR A 164 13.47 10.12 -8.79
N PHE A 165 13.05 11.37 -8.92
CA PHE A 165 11.93 11.79 -9.77
C PHE A 165 12.27 13.07 -10.58
N ASP A 166 11.55 13.35 -11.67
CA ASP A 166 11.90 14.45 -12.58
C ASP A 166 11.23 15.80 -12.26
N ASN A 167 10.14 15.80 -11.48
CA ASN A 167 9.34 16.99 -11.25
C ASN A 167 9.51 17.55 -9.83
N ASN A 168 9.80 18.85 -9.71
CA ASN A 168 9.90 19.57 -8.41
C ASN A 168 8.54 19.78 -7.71
N VAL A 169 7.48 19.13 -8.19
CA VAL A 169 6.11 19.21 -7.62
C VAL A 169 5.99 18.33 -6.38
N GLY A 170 7.02 17.52 -6.09
CA GLY A 170 6.99 16.50 -5.06
C GLY A 170 6.36 15.21 -5.55
N ILE A 171 6.59 14.14 -4.81
CA ILE A 171 6.11 12.80 -5.11
C ILE A 171 5.15 12.36 -4.02
N GLU A 172 4.07 11.70 -4.43
CA GLU A 172 3.04 11.18 -3.54
C GLU A 172 2.88 9.68 -3.79
N LEU A 173 2.77 8.88 -2.73
CA LEU A 173 2.38 7.47 -2.84
C LEU A 173 0.85 7.42 -2.89
N ILE A 174 0.29 6.88 -3.97
CA ILE A 174 -1.16 6.84 -4.19
C ILE A 174 -1.74 5.43 -4.17
N GLU A 175 -0.96 4.42 -4.52
CA GLU A 175 -1.32 3.01 -4.35
C GLU A 175 -0.12 2.23 -3.84
N ASN A 176 -0.36 1.28 -2.95
CA ASN A 176 0.59 0.25 -2.56
C ASN A 176 -0.19 -1.06 -2.56
N ARG A 177 0.32 -2.06 -3.26
CA ARG A 177 -0.20 -3.41 -3.33
C ARG A 177 0.94 -4.34 -2.95
N THR A 178 0.91 -4.90 -1.75
CA THR A 178 1.92 -5.88 -1.35
C THR A 178 1.37 -7.31 -1.46
N LYS A 179 2.18 -8.25 -1.95
CA LYS A 179 1.87 -9.69 -1.99
C LYS A 179 2.68 -10.41 -0.91
N LEU A 180 1.99 -10.95 0.08
CA LEU A 180 2.57 -11.72 1.18
C LEU A 180 2.53 -13.24 0.89
N TRP A 181 3.48 -13.98 1.46
CA TRP A 181 3.57 -15.45 1.41
C TRP A 181 3.60 -16.01 2.83
N ASP A 182 2.82 -17.07 3.07
CA ASP A 182 2.79 -17.80 4.34
C ASP A 182 3.46 -19.18 4.23
N ASN A 183 3.58 -19.88 5.37
CA ASN A 183 4.20 -21.21 5.48
C ASN A 183 3.46 -22.36 4.77
N SER A 184 2.32 -22.09 4.10
CA SER A 184 1.42 -23.14 3.58
C SER A 184 1.39 -23.24 2.05
N SER A 185 2.50 -22.95 1.36
CA SER A 185 2.73 -23.25 -0.07
C SER A 185 1.66 -22.75 -1.07
N ASN A 186 0.68 -21.98 -0.63
CA ASN A 186 -0.38 -21.44 -1.46
C ASN A 186 -0.50 -19.96 -1.14
N VAL A 187 -0.29 -19.20 -2.21
CA VAL A 187 -0.42 -17.77 -2.40
C VAL A 187 -1.70 -17.21 -1.75
N ASN A 188 -1.71 -17.07 -0.43
CA ASN A 188 -2.74 -16.31 0.26
C ASN A 188 -2.42 -14.83 0.01
N LEU A 189 -3.12 -14.28 -0.99
CA LEU A 189 -3.03 -12.89 -1.40
C LEU A 189 -3.59 -12.01 -0.28
N ILE A 190 -2.76 -11.62 0.67
CA ILE A 190 -3.04 -10.48 1.53
C ILE A 190 -2.53 -9.26 0.76
N MET A 191 -3.42 -8.64 -0.01
CA MET A 191 -3.16 -7.37 -0.70
C MET A 191 -3.48 -6.24 0.28
N ILE A 192 -2.44 -5.56 0.76
CA ILE A 192 -2.50 -4.30 1.53
C ILE A 192 -2.11 -3.17 0.59
#